data_AF-A0A970BYK1-F1
#
_entry.id   AF-A0A970BYK1-F1
#
_cell.length_a   1.000
_cell.length_b   1.000
_cell.length_c   1.000
_cell.angle_alpha   90.00
_cell.angle_beta   90.00
_cell.angle_gamma   90.00
#
_symmetry.space_group_name_H-M   'P 1'
#
loop_
_entity.id
_entity.type
_entity.pdbx_description
1 polymer ?
#
loop_
_entity_poly.entity_id
_entity_poly.type
_entity_poly.pdbx_seq_one_letter_code
_entity_poly.pdbx_strand_id
1 'polypeptide(L)'
;MKFITVRDLRSRSADVWRKLSEEGDLVVTSHGKPIAIISATDEERLEQALRERRQVRALHAVKQLQEAAAAAGRDKLTDEAIDTEIRQARRGRRP
;
A
#
# COMPACT_ATOMS: atom_id res chain seq x y z
N MET A 1 13.23 12.67 8.10
CA MET A 1 12.43 12.68 6.86
C MET A 1 12.62 14.01 6.16
N LYS A 2 13.19 14.02 4.96
CA LYS A 2 13.41 15.26 4.20
C LYS A 2 12.36 15.45 3.13
N PHE A 3 11.97 16.71 2.96
CA PHE A 3 10.99 17.13 1.97
C PHE A 3 11.71 17.75 0.78
N ILE A 4 11.25 17.42 -0.41
CA ILE A 4 11.65 18.07 -1.66
C ILE A 4 10.40 18.52 -2.39
N THR A 5 10.51 19.57 -3.20
CA THR A 5 9.41 20.00 -4.06
C THR A 5 9.45 19.27 -5.39
N VAL A 6 8.30 19.22 -6.09
CA VAL A 6 8.26 18.80 -7.50
C VAL A 6 9.20 19.61 -8.41
N ARG A 7 9.50 20.86 -8.04
CA ARG A 7 10.47 21.70 -8.75
C ARG A 7 11.89 21.19 -8.55
N ASP A 8 12.24 20.78 -7.33
CA ASP A 8 13.57 20.24 -7.01
C ASP A 8 13.87 18.97 -7.77
N LEU A 9 12.88 18.09 -7.92
CA LEU A 9 13.01 16.89 -8.75
C LEU A 9 13.37 17.23 -10.20
N ARG A 10 12.82 18.31 -10.75
CA ARG A 10 13.07 18.73 -12.14
C ARG A 10 14.40 19.48 -12.29
N SER A 11 14.70 20.41 -11.40
CA SER A 11 15.81 21.36 -11.58
C SER A 11 17.07 21.02 -10.79
N ARG A 12 17.00 20.11 -9.81
CA ARG A 12 18.09 19.76 -8.88
C ARG A 12 18.21 18.24 -8.69
N SER A 13 18.02 17.46 -9.75
CA SER A 13 17.96 16.00 -9.70
C SER A 13 19.20 15.36 -9.06
N ALA A 14 20.41 15.83 -9.37
CA ALA A 14 21.65 15.32 -8.77
C ALA A 14 21.68 15.47 -7.24
N ASP A 15 21.25 16.63 -6.72
CA ASP A 15 21.15 16.86 -5.28
C ASP A 15 20.06 16.02 -4.64
N VAL A 16 18.95 15.78 -5.36
CA VAL A 16 17.88 14.91 -4.89
C VAL A 16 18.38 13.47 -4.76
N TRP A 17 19.10 12.95 -5.76
CA TRP A 17 19.63 11.58 -5.70
C TRP A 17 20.66 11.39 -4.59
N ARG A 18 21.55 12.36 -4.40
CA ARG A 18 22.50 12.36 -3.27
C ARG A 18 21.77 12.33 -1.92
N LYS A 19 20.75 13.19 -1.76
CA LYS A 19 19.92 13.19 -0.54
C LYS A 19 19.17 11.87 -0.36
N LEU A 20 18.66 11.27 -1.44
CA LEU A 20 17.94 10.00 -1.37
C LEU A 20 18.87 8.86 -0.92
N SER A 21 20.11 8.82 -1.41
CA SER A 21 21.09 7.82 -0.97
C SER A 21 21.52 8.00 0.50
N GLU A 22 21.53 9.24 1.00
CA GLU A 22 21.88 9.54 2.40
C GLU A 22 20.72 9.27 3.37
N GLU A 23 19.49 9.62 2.97
CA GLU A 23 18.31 9.62 3.86
C GLU A 23 17.46 8.35 3.74
N GLY A 24 17.60 7.58 2.65
CA GLY A 24 16.77 6.42 2.33
C GLY A 24 15.39 6.79 1.77
N ASP A 25 14.67 7.71 2.43
CA ASP A 25 13.32 8.15 2.02
C ASP A 25 13.21 9.67 1.90
N LEU A 26 12.58 10.12 0.82
CA LEU A 26 12.24 11.53 0.57
C LEU A 26 10.74 11.71 0.37
N VAL A 27 10.17 12.75 0.97
CA VAL A 27 8.78 13.15 0.73
C VAL A 27 8.73 14.22 -0.35
N VAL A 28 7.97 13.97 -1.41
CA VAL A 28 7.76 14.92 -2.50
C VAL A 28 6.51 15.75 -2.21
N THR A 29 6.64 17.06 -2.36
CA THR A 29 5.56 18.02 -2.15
C THR A 29 5.21 18.79 -3.41
N SER A 30 3.93 19.10 -3.57
CA SER A 30 3.41 20.06 -4.54
C SER A 30 2.60 21.12 -3.81
N HIS A 31 2.92 22.39 -4.01
CA HIS A 31 2.31 23.51 -3.28
C HIS A 31 2.27 23.30 -1.75
N GLY A 32 3.36 22.78 -1.18
CA GLY A 32 3.49 22.51 0.26
C GLY A 32 2.79 21.24 0.76
N LYS A 33 2.03 20.53 -0.09
CA LYS A 33 1.31 19.30 0.29
C LYS A 33 2.10 18.06 -0.14
N PRO A 34 2.27 17.05 0.74
CA PRO A 34 2.85 15.76 0.36
C PRO A 34 2.01 15.09 -0.74
N ILE A 35 2.67 14.65 -1.80
CA ILE A 35 2.03 13.96 -2.93
C ILE A 35 2.66 12.58 -3.24
N ALA A 36 3.90 12.36 -2.83
CA ALA A 36 4.59 11.09 -3.04
C ALA A 36 5.70 10.88 -2.02
N ILE A 37 6.15 9.64 -1.92
CA ILE A 37 7.37 9.24 -1.22
C ILE A 37 8.26 8.55 -2.26
N ILE A 38 9.54 8.91 -2.29
CA ILE A 38 10.57 8.23 -3.06
C ILE A 38 11.45 7.49 -2.06
N SER A 39 11.60 6.18 -2.24
CA SER A 39 12.44 5.32 -1.42
C SER A 39 13.61 4.83 -2.25
N ALA A 40 14.81 4.91 -1.68
CA ALA A 40 16.01 4.36 -2.28
C ALA A 40 15.88 2.84 -2.46
N THR A 41 16.39 2.34 -3.57
CA THR A 41 16.46 0.91 -3.85
C THR A 41 17.65 0.65 -4.76
N ASP A 42 17.98 -0.63 -4.93
CA ASP A 42 19.06 -1.12 -5.77
C ASP A 42 18.59 -2.39 -6.49
N GLU A 43 19.43 -2.91 -7.40
CA GLU A 43 19.09 -4.06 -8.23
C GLU A 43 18.80 -5.32 -7.39
N GLU A 44 19.54 -5.51 -6.29
CA GLU A 44 19.39 -6.68 -5.42
C GLU A 44 18.08 -6.63 -4.60
N ARG A 45 17.65 -5.42 -4.21
CA ARG A 45 16.50 -5.23 -3.31
C ARG A 45 15.20 -4.90 -4.02
N LEU A 46 15.24 -4.54 -5.30
CA LEU A 46 14.06 -4.05 -6.04
C LEU A 46 12.86 -5.01 -5.94
N GLU A 47 13.07 -6.29 -6.24
CA GLU A 47 11.98 -7.26 -6.20
C GLU A 47 11.42 -7.46 -4.79
N GLN A 48 12.31 -7.50 -3.80
CA GLN A 48 11.95 -7.67 -2.40
C GLN A 48 11.12 -6.47 -1.91
N ALA A 49 11.57 -5.25 -2.19
CA ALA A 49 10.86 -4.02 -1.86
C ALA A 49 9.48 -3.96 -2.53
N LEU A 50 9.37 -4.41 -3.79
CA LEU A 50 8.07 -4.49 -4.49
C LEU A 50 7.14 -5.53 -3.85
N ARG A 51 7.65 -6.69 -3.45
CA ARG A 51 6.88 -7.72 -2.74
C ARG A 51 6.34 -7.21 -1.41
N GLU A 52 7.19 -6.59 -0.61
CA GLU A 52 6.81 -6.02 0.69
C GLU A 52 5.73 -4.94 0.54
N ARG A 53 5.89 -4.03 -0.42
CA ARG A 53 4.88 -2.99 -0.69
C ARG A 53 3.53 -3.58 -1.10
N ARG A 54 3.53 -4.65 -1.91
CA ARG A 54 2.30 -5.35 -2.30
C ARG A 54 1.66 -6.06 -1.12
N GLN A 55 2.45 -6.69 -0.26
CA GLN A 55 1.96 -7.34 0.96
C GLN A 55 1.31 -6.33 1.90
N VAL A 56 1.96 -5.19 2.16
CA VAL A 56 1.41 -4.10 2.98
C VAL A 56 0.08 -3.61 2.40
N ARG A 57 0.01 -3.40 1.07
CA ARG A 57 -1.25 -3.03 0.40
C ARG A 57 -2.34 -4.09 0.60
N ALA A 58 -2.02 -5.37 0.51
CA ALA A 58 -2.98 -6.45 0.73
C ALA A 58 -3.50 -6.47 2.18
N LEU A 59 -2.62 -6.29 3.16
CA LEU A 59 -3.00 -6.19 4.58
C LEU A 59 -3.94 -5.01 4.83
N HIS A 60 -3.66 -3.84 4.25
CA HIS A 60 -4.56 -2.68 4.33
C HIS A 60 -5.93 -2.97 3.72
N ALA A 61 -5.98 -3.63 2.57
CA ALA A 61 -7.26 -4.00 1.95
C ALA A 61 -8.07 -4.96 2.84
N VAL A 62 -7.43 -5.97 3.43
CA VAL A 62 -8.08 -6.90 4.37
C VAL A 62 -8.62 -6.15 5.59
N LYS A 63 -7.83 -5.25 6.16
CA LYS A 63 -8.26 -4.43 7.29
C LYS A 63 -9.49 -3.59 6.95
N GLN A 64 -9.51 -2.94 5.78
CA GLN A 64 -10.68 -2.17 5.33
C GLN A 64 -11.93 -3.05 5.16
N LEU A 65 -11.78 -4.27 4.64
CA LEU A 65 -12.88 -5.23 4.54
C LEU A 65 -13.42 -5.63 5.91
N GLN A 66 -12.53 -5.85 6.88
CA GLN A 66 -12.90 -6.18 8.27
C GLN A 66 -13.62 -5.03 8.96
N GLU A 67 -13.12 -3.79 8.81
CA GLU A 67 -13.76 -2.58 9.33
C GLU A 67 -15.16 -2.40 8.74
N ALA A 68 -15.32 -2.59 7.42
CA ALA A 68 -16.62 -2.54 6.76
C ALA A 68 -17.57 -3.66 7.22
N ALA A 69 -17.05 -4.87 7.45
CA ALA A 69 -17.84 -5.99 7.98
C ALA A 69 -18.35 -5.70 9.39
N ALA A 70 -17.48 -5.18 10.27
CA ALA A 70 -17.84 -4.78 11.63
C ALA A 70 -18.88 -3.64 11.66
N ALA A 71 -18.69 -2.62 10.81
CA ALA A 71 -19.66 -1.53 10.68
C ALA A 71 -21.05 -2.03 10.22
N ALA A 72 -21.08 -3.10 9.44
CA ALA A 72 -22.32 -3.73 8.97
C ALA A 72 -22.83 -4.88 9.88
N GLY A 73 -22.18 -5.14 11.02
CA GLY A 73 -22.54 -6.22 11.96
C GLY A 73 -22.29 -7.64 11.43
N ARG A 74 -21.57 -7.78 10.31
CA ARG A 74 -21.24 -9.09 9.68
C ARG A 74 -20.09 -9.79 10.38
N ASP A 75 -19.36 -9.09 11.25
CA ASP A 75 -18.35 -9.66 12.16
C ASP A 75 -18.95 -10.66 13.16
N LYS A 76 -20.28 -10.67 13.31
CA LYS A 76 -21.03 -11.55 14.23
C LYS A 76 -21.70 -12.73 13.52
N LEU A 77 -21.39 -12.97 12.25
CA LEU A 77 -21.90 -14.15 11.52
C LEU A 77 -21.49 -15.43 12.25
N THR A 78 -22.44 -16.34 12.44
CA THR A 78 -22.17 -17.66 13.01
C THR A 78 -21.46 -18.53 11.98
N ASP A 79 -20.71 -19.52 12.45
CA ASP A 79 -20.02 -20.48 11.58
C ASP A 79 -21.00 -21.18 10.61
N GLU A 80 -22.22 -21.48 11.06
CA GLU A 80 -23.26 -22.08 10.23
C GLU A 80 -23.73 -21.15 9.09
N ALA A 81 -23.87 -19.85 9.37
CA ALA A 81 -24.23 -18.86 8.37
C ALA A 81 -23.09 -18.70 7.34
N ILE A 82 -21.84 -18.70 7.79
CA ILE A 82 -20.65 -18.66 6.94
C ILE A 82 -20.60 -19.89 6.02
N ASP A 83 -20.75 -21.09 6.58
CA ASP A 83 -20.77 -22.34 5.81
C ASP A 83 -21.90 -22.37 4.78
N THR A 84 -23.06 -21.83 5.13
CA THR A 84 -24.20 -21.73 4.22
C THR A 84 -23.89 -20.83 3.04
N GLU A 85 -23.31 -19.64 3.28
CA GLU A 85 -22.86 -18.72 2.22
C GLU A 85 -21.78 -19.37 1.33
N ILE A 86 -20.76 -20.01 1.92
CA ILE A 86 -19.70 -20.71 1.18
C ILE A 86 -20.28 -21.80 0.28
N ARG A 87 -21.22 -22.61 0.80
CA ARG A 87 -21.89 -23.66 0.01
C ARG A 87 -22.66 -23.05 -1.16
N GLN A 88 -23.38 -21.95 -0.94
CA GLN A 88 -24.12 -21.27 -2.00
C GLN A 88 -23.18 -20.72 -3.09
N ALA A 89 -22.12 -20.00 -2.71
CA ALA A 89 -21.14 -19.44 -3.64
C ALA A 89 -20.44 -20.52 -4.48
N ARG A 90 -20.10 -21.67 -3.87
CA ARG A 90 -19.47 -22.80 -4.57
C ARG A 90 -20.43 -23.53 -5.52
N ARG A 91 -21.72 -23.62 -5.19
CA ARG A 91 -22.73 -24.21 -6.08
C ARG A 91 -22.88 -23.45 -7.39
N GLY A 92 -22.79 -22.12 -7.35
CA GLY A 92 -22.83 -21.26 -8.55
C GLY A 92 -21.55 -21.29 -9.40
N ARG A 93 -20.48 -21.94 -8.92
CA ARG A 93 -19.19 -22.07 -9.61
C ARG A 93 -18.96 -23.46 -10.21
N ARG A 94 -19.99 -24.31 -10.27
CA ARG A 94 -19.90 -25.54 -11.05
C ARG A 94 -19.65 -25.16 -12.53
N PRO A 95 -18.67 -25.80 -13.21
CA PRO A 95 -18.45 -25.58 -14.63
C PRO A 95 -19.68 -25.94 -15.46
#